data_AF-A0A7J7JMC0-F1
#
_entry.id   AF-A0A7J7JMC0-F1
#
_cell.length_a   1.000
_cell.length_b   1.000
_cell.length_c   1.000
_cell.angle_alpha   90.00
_cell.angle_beta   90.00
_cell.angle_gamma   90.00
#
_symmetry.space_group_name_H-M   'P 1'
#
loop_
_entity.id
_entity.type
_entity.pdbx_description
1 polymer ?
#
loop_
_entity_poly.entity_id
_entity_poly.type
_entity_poly.pdbx_seq_one_letter_code
_entity_poly.pdbx_strand_id
1 'polypeptide(L)'
;MVAQEFDKGGIIKDSKTLEAGQTRYLVSIKWFDSFCDFVEGRSDPPGPINNSDLLSINEGLDPVNDLYKSLSWDSWEKLSKEYGCCDGQPPVECRVIEVGTFFKTQRLELSPPKCTLSYYQGNGKEMESVETECSKGMSIGDLRKKMKDFFNIPEKAETRIFVSYLSSTSLEMLSDDRRSLGECVTRSAKFIVIMQKDAVTKRWPDVESLNTSDHKKPSRRTADVKPEFSVATPTPSATKFDTSAPSAVTMILPSSGATITPSSVPTAKLVKTEYCINFQQTFQVQ
;
A
#
# COMPACT_ATOMS: atom_id res chain seq x y z
N MET A 1 25.22 23.42 -25.43
CA MET A 1 24.69 24.78 -25.27
C MET A 1 23.46 24.85 -24.35
N VAL A 2 22.87 23.72 -23.90
CA VAL A 2 21.72 23.72 -22.97
C VAL A 2 22.17 23.70 -21.49
N ALA A 3 23.39 23.22 -21.19
CA ALA A 3 23.96 23.19 -19.84
C ALA A 3 24.36 24.56 -19.22
N GLN A 4 24.15 25.68 -19.94
CA GLN A 4 24.50 27.02 -19.44
C GLN A 4 23.31 27.85 -18.94
N GLU A 5 22.08 27.31 -18.99
CA GLU A 5 20.88 27.95 -18.41
C GLU A 5 20.31 27.19 -17.20
N PHE A 6 21.06 26.23 -16.65
CA PHE A 6 20.68 25.51 -15.43
C PHE A 6 21.39 26.12 -14.21
N ASP A 7 21.32 27.44 -14.12
CA ASP A 7 22.25 28.39 -13.48
C ASP A 7 22.52 28.25 -11.97
N LYS A 8 23.71 28.75 -11.58
CA LYS A 8 24.16 28.98 -10.21
C LYS A 8 23.09 29.73 -9.40
N GLY A 9 22.42 29.04 -8.46
CA GLY A 9 21.63 29.69 -7.40
C GLY A 9 20.10 29.57 -7.43
N GLY A 10 19.49 28.69 -8.24
CA GLY A 10 18.02 28.59 -8.26
C GLY A 10 17.45 27.62 -9.30
N ILE A 11 18.08 26.46 -9.45
CA ILE A 11 17.94 25.52 -10.58
C ILE A 11 16.54 24.91 -10.69
N ILE A 12 15.79 24.88 -9.58
CA ILE A 12 14.39 24.50 -9.52
C ILE A 12 13.68 25.59 -8.72
N LYS A 13 12.96 26.48 -9.42
CA LYS A 13 12.11 27.51 -8.79
C LYS A 13 10.80 26.90 -8.28
N ASP A 14 10.90 25.79 -7.57
CA ASP A 14 9.75 25.20 -6.93
C ASP A 14 9.54 25.87 -5.59
N SER A 15 8.38 26.49 -5.46
CA SER A 15 7.90 26.97 -4.17
C SER A 15 7.96 25.83 -3.16
N LYS A 16 8.59 26.12 -2.01
CA LYS A 16 8.53 25.25 -0.82
C LYS A 16 7.11 25.18 -0.26
N THR A 17 6.24 26.13 -0.62
CA THR A 17 4.84 26.11 -0.19
C THR A 17 4.13 24.98 -0.93
N LEU A 18 3.60 24.05 -0.15
CA LEU A 18 2.73 22.98 -0.61
C LEU A 18 1.29 23.47 -0.44
N GLU A 19 0.46 23.38 -1.47
CA GLU A 19 -0.96 23.71 -1.39
C GLU A 19 -1.80 22.43 -1.41
N ALA A 20 -2.76 22.30 -0.48
CA ALA A 20 -3.61 21.12 -0.40
C ALA A 20 -4.37 20.88 -1.72
N GLY A 21 -4.34 19.65 -2.22
CA GLY A 21 -4.93 19.24 -3.50
C GLY A 21 -3.99 19.36 -4.70
N GLN A 22 -2.84 20.03 -4.57
CA GLN A 22 -1.85 20.15 -5.64
C GLN A 22 -1.20 18.79 -5.97
N THR A 23 -0.98 18.50 -7.25
CA THR A 23 -0.15 17.36 -7.69
C THR A 23 1.32 17.78 -7.75
N ARG A 24 2.22 16.91 -7.27
CA ARG A 24 3.67 17.07 -7.33
C ARG A 24 4.34 15.81 -7.87
N TYR A 25 5.57 15.99 -8.34
CA TYR A 25 6.35 14.94 -8.99
C TYR A 25 7.59 14.65 -8.17
N LEU A 26 7.88 13.38 -7.93
CA LEU A 26 8.99 12.98 -7.08
C LEU A 26 10.18 12.52 -7.91
N VAL A 27 11.35 12.94 -7.45
CA VAL A 27 12.65 12.50 -7.98
C VAL A 27 13.46 11.92 -6.84
N SER A 28 14.14 10.80 -7.09
CA SER A 28 15.09 10.22 -6.13
C SER A 28 16.06 11.29 -5.64
N ILE A 29 16.25 11.38 -4.32
CA ILE A 29 17.21 12.33 -3.75
C ILE A 29 18.63 12.04 -4.27
N LYS A 30 18.95 10.77 -4.54
CA LYS A 30 20.28 10.36 -5.03
C LYS A 30 20.54 10.91 -6.43
N TRP A 31 19.55 10.79 -7.32
CA TRP A 31 19.66 11.37 -8.65
C TRP A 31 19.69 12.90 -8.56
N PHE A 32 18.85 13.48 -7.69
CA PHE A 32 18.76 14.93 -7.53
C PHE A 32 20.05 15.56 -6.98
N ASP A 33 20.71 14.90 -6.03
CA ASP A 33 22.00 15.32 -5.49
C ASP A 33 23.09 15.25 -6.56
N SER A 34 23.12 14.17 -7.36
CA SER A 34 24.04 14.06 -8.50
C SER A 34 23.78 15.14 -9.56
N PHE A 35 22.53 15.52 -9.78
CA PHE A 35 22.17 16.63 -10.65
C PHE A 35 22.67 17.97 -10.09
N CYS A 36 22.53 18.21 -8.79
CA CYS A 36 23.05 19.42 -8.14
C CYS A 36 24.58 19.49 -8.23
N ASP A 37 25.28 18.39 -7.96
CA ASP A 37 26.74 18.31 -8.09
C ASP A 37 27.20 18.60 -9.53
N PHE A 38 26.50 18.08 -10.53
CA PHE A 38 26.79 18.36 -11.94
C PHE A 38 26.63 19.85 -12.26
N VAL A 39 25.52 20.45 -11.83
CA VAL A 39 25.25 21.88 -12.09
C VAL A 39 26.27 22.79 -11.42
N GLU A 40 26.77 22.39 -10.24
CA GLU A 40 27.85 23.10 -9.55
C GLU A 40 29.23 22.84 -10.16
N GLY A 41 29.33 22.02 -11.21
CA GLY A 41 30.58 21.65 -11.86
C GLY A 41 31.45 20.73 -11.02
N ARG A 42 30.85 20.01 -10.07
CA ARG A 42 31.53 19.08 -9.14
C ARG A 42 31.51 17.63 -9.64
N SER A 43 30.67 17.29 -10.61
CA SER A 43 30.57 15.94 -11.18
C SER A 43 30.25 15.94 -12.67
N ASP A 44 30.27 14.74 -13.26
CA ASP A 44 29.70 14.46 -14.59
C ASP A 44 28.16 14.56 -14.56
N PRO A 45 27.50 14.66 -15.74
CA PRO A 45 26.04 14.66 -15.83
C PRO A 45 25.40 13.45 -15.11
N PRO A 46 24.25 13.61 -14.44
CA PRO A 46 23.61 12.57 -13.62
C PRO A 46 23.05 11.39 -14.42
N GLY A 47 23.01 11.49 -15.75
CA GLY A 47 22.31 10.54 -16.62
C GLY A 47 20.78 10.63 -16.49
N PRO A 48 20.05 9.64 -17.05
CA PRO A 48 18.58 9.63 -16.99
C PRO A 48 18.04 9.59 -15.57
N ILE A 49 16.87 10.23 -15.36
CA ILE A 49 16.18 10.22 -14.07
C ILE A 49 15.90 8.77 -13.65
N ASN A 50 16.41 8.40 -12.48
CA ASN A 50 16.26 7.07 -11.92
C ASN A 50 15.54 7.12 -10.57
N ASN A 51 14.28 6.69 -10.57
CA ASN A 51 13.40 6.61 -9.41
C ASN A 51 13.24 5.16 -8.90
N SER A 52 14.15 4.24 -9.23
CA SER A 52 14.05 2.83 -8.81
C SER A 52 13.92 2.67 -7.29
N ASP A 53 14.61 3.51 -6.53
CA ASP A 53 14.53 3.51 -5.07
C ASP A 53 13.15 3.97 -4.58
N LEU A 54 12.55 4.99 -5.19
CA LEU A 54 11.19 5.43 -4.90
C LEU A 54 10.13 4.41 -5.30
N LEU A 55 10.29 3.77 -6.46
CA LEU A 55 9.34 2.76 -6.96
C LEU A 55 9.40 1.46 -6.16
N SER A 56 10.53 1.18 -5.50
CA SER A 56 10.67 0.05 -4.57
C SER A 56 9.97 0.27 -3.22
N ILE A 57 9.59 1.52 -2.92
CA ILE A 57 8.82 1.87 -1.72
C ILE A 57 7.38 1.37 -1.94
N ASN A 58 7.05 0.21 -1.35
CA ASN A 58 5.69 -0.31 -1.30
C ASN A 58 4.71 0.79 -0.84
N GLU A 59 3.54 0.87 -1.51
CA GLU A 59 2.41 1.84 -1.45
C GLU A 59 1.92 2.29 -0.04
N GLY A 60 2.80 2.59 0.91
CA GLY A 60 2.38 2.92 2.27
C GLY A 60 3.47 3.41 3.20
N LEU A 61 4.72 3.54 2.76
CA LEU A 61 5.62 4.44 3.48
C LEU A 61 5.14 5.85 3.15
N ASP A 62 4.78 6.62 4.18
CA ASP A 62 4.86 8.08 4.03
C ASP A 62 6.26 8.34 3.51
N PRO A 63 6.41 8.92 2.32
CA PRO A 63 7.72 9.07 1.75
C PRO A 63 8.46 9.98 2.74
N VAL A 64 9.45 9.41 3.42
CA VAL A 64 10.28 10.17 4.36
C VAL A 64 10.87 11.28 3.52
N ASN A 65 10.71 12.52 3.99
CA ASN A 65 11.04 13.74 3.26
C ASN A 65 12.49 13.79 2.75
N ASP A 66 13.33 12.86 3.21
CA ASP A 66 14.75 12.75 2.93
C ASP A 66 15.07 11.80 1.76
N LEU A 67 14.10 11.04 1.23
CA LEU A 67 14.35 10.09 0.14
C LEU A 67 14.12 10.67 -1.25
N TYR A 68 13.48 11.84 -1.34
CA TYR A 68 13.09 12.43 -2.61
C TYR A 68 13.15 13.95 -2.59
N LYS A 69 13.17 14.52 -3.80
CA LYS A 69 12.85 15.91 -4.06
C LYS A 69 11.45 15.98 -4.68
N SER A 70 10.57 16.81 -4.13
CA SER A 70 9.26 17.09 -4.74
C SER A 70 9.34 18.29 -5.67
N LEU A 71 8.73 18.14 -6.84
CA LEU A 71 8.77 19.09 -7.93
C LEU A 71 7.38 19.56 -8.35
N SER A 72 7.30 20.77 -8.91
CA SER A 72 6.14 21.18 -9.70
C SER A 72 6.12 20.45 -11.05
N TRP A 73 5.01 20.55 -11.77
CA TRP A 73 4.91 20.04 -13.14
C TRP A 73 5.99 20.64 -14.05
N ASP A 74 6.13 21.97 -14.06
CA ASP A 74 7.05 22.68 -14.96
C ASP A 74 8.51 22.24 -14.74
N SER A 75 8.90 22.07 -13.48
CA SER A 75 10.24 21.61 -13.11
C SER A 75 10.48 20.15 -13.52
N TRP A 76 9.49 19.28 -13.28
CA TRP A 76 9.56 17.87 -13.69
C TRP A 76 9.61 17.71 -15.22
N GLU A 77 8.77 18.44 -15.95
CA GLU A 77 8.73 18.41 -17.41
C GLU A 77 10.07 18.87 -18.01
N LYS A 78 10.65 19.95 -17.47
CA LYS A 78 11.96 20.43 -17.93
C LYS A 78 13.07 19.40 -17.71
N LEU A 79 13.15 18.80 -16.52
CA LEU A 79 14.18 17.80 -16.21
C LEU A 79 14.00 16.52 -17.03
N SER A 80 12.77 16.01 -17.12
CA SER A 80 12.48 14.79 -17.87
C SER A 80 12.73 14.96 -19.36
N LYS A 81 12.49 16.15 -19.93
CA LYS A 81 12.83 16.44 -21.33
C LYS A 81 14.34 16.50 -21.59
N GLU A 82 15.11 17.03 -20.65
CA GLU A 82 16.57 17.20 -20.81
C GLU A 82 17.34 15.89 -20.56
N TYR A 83 16.99 15.17 -19.49
CA TYR A 83 17.75 14.00 -19.04
C TYR A 83 17.09 12.68 -19.43
N GLY A 84 15.80 12.69 -19.78
CA GLY A 84 15.00 11.47 -19.92
C GLY A 84 14.76 10.78 -18.59
N CYS A 85 14.01 9.68 -18.65
CA CYS A 85 13.83 8.76 -17.53
C CYS A 85 14.46 7.40 -17.88
N CYS A 86 14.91 6.64 -16.89
CA CYS A 86 15.29 5.25 -17.11
C CYS A 86 14.12 4.45 -17.74
N ASP A 87 14.45 3.55 -18.65
CA ASP A 87 13.47 2.77 -19.41
C ASP A 87 12.45 2.08 -18.49
N GLY A 88 11.17 2.26 -18.80
CA GLY A 88 10.07 1.64 -18.07
C GLY A 88 9.68 2.31 -16.74
N GLN A 89 10.28 3.45 -16.38
CA GLN A 89 9.89 4.19 -15.18
C GLN A 89 8.91 5.33 -15.51
N PRO A 90 7.64 5.25 -15.07
CA PRO A 90 6.70 6.36 -15.22
C PRO A 90 7.05 7.50 -14.23
N PRO A 91 6.50 8.71 -14.46
CA PRO A 91 6.52 9.78 -13.46
C PRO A 91 5.95 9.31 -12.12
N VAL A 92 6.62 9.67 -11.02
CA VAL A 92 6.13 9.38 -9.66
C VAL A 92 5.30 10.56 -9.19
N GLU A 93 3.99 10.47 -9.39
CA GLU A 93 3.03 11.50 -9.00
C GLU A 93 2.60 11.34 -7.53
N CYS A 94 2.37 12.46 -6.85
CA CYS A 94 1.78 12.47 -5.52
C CYS A 94 0.86 13.69 -5.35
N ARG A 95 -0.10 13.57 -4.42
CA ARG A 95 -0.99 14.66 -4.05
C ARG A 95 -0.54 15.30 -2.74
N VAL A 96 -0.56 16.61 -2.68
CA VAL A 96 -0.45 17.34 -1.42
C VAL A 96 -1.76 17.18 -0.66
N ILE A 97 -1.69 16.59 0.52
CA ILE A 97 -2.80 16.48 1.46
C ILE A 97 -2.56 17.37 2.66
N GLU A 98 -3.63 17.76 3.32
CA GLU A 98 -3.56 18.48 4.57
C GLU A 98 -3.85 17.51 5.73
N VAL A 99 -2.94 17.43 6.69
CA VAL A 99 -3.06 16.56 7.85
C VAL A 99 -2.92 17.43 9.09
N GLY A 100 -3.84 17.32 10.04
CA GLY A 100 -3.86 18.20 11.21
C GLY A 100 -5.24 18.74 11.51
N THR A 101 -5.61 18.72 12.78
CA THR A 101 -6.88 19.32 13.25
C THR A 101 -6.72 20.79 13.62
N PHE A 102 -5.67 21.11 14.37
CA PHE A 102 -5.38 22.47 14.86
C PHE A 102 -4.19 23.11 14.13
N PHE A 103 -3.13 22.33 13.93
CA PHE A 103 -1.95 22.73 13.16
C PHE A 103 -1.92 21.91 11.88
N LYS A 104 -2.49 22.49 10.83
CA LYS A 104 -2.57 21.88 9.50
C LYS A 104 -1.17 21.85 8.89
N THR A 105 -0.70 20.65 8.57
CA THR A 105 0.58 20.41 7.92
C THR A 105 0.32 19.80 6.56
N GLN A 106 0.95 20.35 5.52
CA GLN A 106 0.89 19.75 4.20
C GLN A 106 1.85 18.56 4.12
N ARG A 107 1.35 17.44 3.60
CA ARG A 107 2.11 16.21 3.39
C ARG A 107 1.89 15.71 1.97
N LEU A 108 2.85 14.96 1.45
CA LEU A 108 2.74 14.32 0.15
C LEU A 108 2.22 12.91 0.32
N GLU A 109 1.12 12.60 -0.33
CA GLU A 109 0.50 11.28 -0.40
C GLU A 109 0.66 10.77 -1.84
N LEU A 110 1.53 9.77 -2.05
CA LEU A 110 1.70 9.15 -3.38
C LEU A 110 0.41 8.50 -3.83
N SER A 111 -0.19 7.71 -2.94
CA SER A 111 -1.49 7.08 -3.15
C SER A 111 -2.21 6.94 -1.80
N PRO A 112 -3.53 7.14 -1.75
CA PRO A 112 -4.31 6.85 -0.57
C PRO A 112 -4.15 5.38 -0.13
N PRO A 113 -3.89 5.10 1.15
CA PRO A 113 -3.82 3.72 1.63
C PRO A 113 -5.17 3.00 1.52
N LYS A 114 -5.11 1.70 1.23
CA LYS A 114 -6.28 0.83 1.33
C LYS A 114 -6.69 0.66 2.80
N CYS A 115 -7.99 0.81 3.04
CA CYS A 115 -8.61 0.67 4.33
C CYS A 115 -9.77 -0.33 4.22
N THR A 116 -9.88 -1.21 5.22
CA THR A 116 -11.06 -2.07 5.39
C THR A 116 -12.10 -1.31 6.20
N LEU A 117 -13.16 -0.88 5.53
CA LEU A 117 -14.33 -0.27 6.17
C LEU A 117 -15.34 -1.37 6.48
N SER A 118 -15.96 -1.31 7.65
CA SER A 118 -16.91 -2.33 8.07
C SER A 118 -18.14 -1.73 8.71
N TYR A 119 -19.26 -2.43 8.62
CA TYR A 119 -20.52 -2.05 9.25
C TYR A 119 -20.96 -3.10 10.27
N TYR A 120 -21.39 -2.62 11.44
CA TYR A 120 -21.88 -3.47 12.51
C TYR A 120 -23.20 -2.98 13.12
N GLN A 121 -24.20 -3.88 13.17
CA GLN A 121 -25.57 -3.59 13.62
C GLN A 121 -25.97 -4.32 14.93
N GLY A 122 -25.14 -5.19 15.50
CA GLY A 122 -25.36 -5.72 16.86
C GLY A 122 -26.45 -6.78 17.04
N ASN A 123 -26.91 -7.40 15.97
CA ASN A 123 -28.06 -8.32 15.97
C ASN A 123 -27.70 -9.74 15.52
N GLY A 124 -26.47 -10.19 15.78
CA GLY A 124 -25.97 -11.51 15.36
C GLY A 124 -25.75 -11.63 13.84
N LYS A 125 -25.90 -10.55 13.08
CA LYS A 125 -25.48 -10.49 11.67
C LYS A 125 -23.96 -10.43 11.57
N GLU A 126 -23.44 -11.10 10.55
CA GLU A 126 -22.04 -11.03 10.16
C GLU A 126 -21.66 -9.58 9.81
N MET A 127 -20.43 -9.21 10.14
CA MET A 127 -19.88 -7.89 9.88
C MET A 127 -19.66 -7.71 8.37
N GLU A 128 -20.38 -6.77 7.77
CA GLU A 128 -20.17 -6.42 6.36
C GLU A 128 -18.89 -5.59 6.24
N SER A 129 -18.04 -5.88 5.26
CA SER A 129 -16.77 -5.17 5.06
C SER A 129 -16.50 -4.90 3.59
N VAL A 130 -15.91 -3.75 3.30
CA VAL A 130 -15.47 -3.31 1.97
C VAL A 130 -14.07 -2.75 2.06
N GLU A 131 -13.20 -3.12 1.13
CA GLU A 131 -11.86 -2.56 1.00
C GLU A 131 -11.90 -1.39 0.02
N THR A 132 -11.41 -0.22 0.45
CA THR A 132 -11.39 1.01 -0.37
C THR A 132 -10.20 1.87 0.01
N GLU A 133 -9.79 2.74 -0.90
CA GLU A 133 -8.81 3.79 -0.63
C GLU A 133 -9.39 4.88 0.29
N CYS A 134 -8.61 5.29 1.30
CA CYS A 134 -8.95 6.42 2.17
C CYS A 134 -7.73 7.33 2.31
N SER A 135 -7.83 8.57 1.80
CA SER A 135 -6.76 9.55 1.93
C SER A 135 -6.49 9.85 3.41
N LYS A 136 -5.22 9.97 3.79
CA LYS A 136 -4.81 10.37 5.14
C LYS A 136 -5.29 11.79 5.50
N GLY A 137 -5.53 12.65 4.50
CA GLY A 137 -6.09 13.99 4.71
C GLY A 137 -7.61 14.01 4.88
N MET A 138 -8.30 12.89 4.67
CA MET A 138 -9.75 12.80 4.84
C MET A 138 -10.15 13.06 6.29
N SER A 139 -11.18 13.87 6.52
CA SER A 139 -11.70 14.07 7.89
C SER A 139 -12.49 12.84 8.37
N ILE A 140 -12.59 12.63 9.69
CA ILE A 140 -13.45 11.57 10.23
C ILE A 140 -14.93 11.80 9.86
N GLY A 141 -15.36 13.06 9.71
CA GLY A 141 -16.68 13.40 9.20
C GLY A 141 -16.91 12.94 7.75
N ASP A 142 -15.95 13.18 6.85
CA ASP A 142 -16.01 12.72 5.46
C ASP A 142 -15.96 11.20 5.36
N LEU A 143 -15.12 10.56 6.20
CA LEU A 143 -15.08 9.11 6.32
C LEU A 143 -16.43 8.56 6.73
N ARG A 144 -17.12 9.19 7.69
CA ARG A 144 -18.47 8.80 8.10
C ARG A 144 -19.45 8.86 6.95
N LYS A 145 -19.45 9.96 6.19
CA LYS A 145 -20.32 10.11 5.01
C LYS A 145 -20.03 9.01 3.99
N LYS A 146 -18.75 8.78 3.69
CA LYS A 146 -18.29 7.70 2.79
C LYS A 146 -18.77 6.32 3.25
N MET A 147 -18.64 6.01 4.54
CA MET A 147 -19.13 4.74 5.11
C MET A 147 -20.66 4.63 5.06
N LYS A 148 -21.38 5.72 5.34
CA LYS A 148 -22.84 5.75 5.24
C LYS A 148 -23.31 5.48 3.81
N ASP A 149 -22.65 6.08 2.83
CA ASP A 149 -22.93 5.87 1.41
C ASP A 149 -22.66 4.41 1.01
N PHE A 150 -21.52 3.83 1.40
CA PHE A 150 -21.20 2.42 1.08
C PHE A 150 -22.19 1.42 1.66
N PHE A 151 -22.56 1.59 2.93
CA PHE A 151 -23.41 0.64 3.65
C PHE A 151 -24.90 1.01 3.59
N ASN A 152 -25.27 2.00 2.77
CA ASN A 152 -26.64 2.51 2.65
C ASN A 152 -27.27 2.88 4.00
N ILE A 153 -26.49 3.47 4.90
CA ILE A 153 -26.95 3.92 6.22
C ILE A 153 -27.64 5.28 6.05
N PRO A 154 -28.87 5.48 6.58
CA PRO A 154 -29.56 6.75 6.45
C PRO A 154 -28.76 7.93 7.01
N GLU A 155 -28.76 9.07 6.32
CA GLU A 155 -27.97 10.25 6.72
C GLU A 155 -28.31 10.73 8.15
N LYS A 156 -29.59 10.66 8.52
CA LYS A 156 -30.09 11.05 9.85
C LYS A 156 -29.82 10.01 10.94
N ALA A 157 -29.29 8.83 10.60
CA ALA A 157 -28.98 7.81 11.58
C ALA A 157 -27.80 8.25 12.46
N GLU A 158 -27.97 8.07 13.77
CA GLU A 158 -26.88 8.22 14.74
C GLU A 158 -25.86 7.10 14.53
N THR A 159 -24.60 7.47 14.31
CA THR A 159 -23.51 6.52 14.06
C THR A 159 -22.29 6.83 14.89
N ARG A 160 -21.53 5.80 15.27
CA ARG A 160 -20.19 5.91 15.88
C ARG A 160 -19.19 5.18 15.01
N ILE A 161 -17.97 5.70 14.95
CA ILE A 161 -16.88 5.07 14.21
C ILE A 161 -15.83 4.60 15.22
N PHE A 162 -15.33 3.38 15.02
CA PHE A 162 -14.24 2.83 15.80
C PHE A 162 -13.15 2.29 14.88
N VAL A 163 -11.92 2.26 15.37
CA VAL A 163 -10.79 1.58 14.72
C VAL A 163 -10.36 0.39 15.56
N SER A 164 -10.11 -0.74 14.88
CA SER A 164 -9.46 -1.92 15.45
C SER A 164 -8.03 -2.01 14.94
N TYR A 165 -7.09 -2.39 15.80
CA TYR A 165 -5.68 -2.55 15.43
C TYR A 165 -5.27 -4.03 15.46
N LEU A 166 -4.35 -4.43 14.59
CA LEU A 166 -3.83 -5.80 14.52
C LEU A 166 -3.23 -6.28 15.85
N SER A 167 -2.68 -5.36 16.64
CA SER A 167 -2.02 -5.65 17.91
C SER A 167 -2.95 -5.65 19.13
N SER A 168 -4.24 -5.31 18.96
CA SER A 168 -5.16 -5.16 20.08
C SER A 168 -6.57 -5.64 19.74
N THR A 169 -7.23 -6.24 20.72
CA THR A 169 -8.68 -6.50 20.66
C THR A 169 -9.49 -5.27 21.04
N SER A 170 -8.88 -4.20 21.55
CA SER A 170 -9.60 -2.97 21.91
C SER A 170 -10.03 -2.17 20.69
N LEU A 171 -11.25 -1.64 20.72
CA LEU A 171 -11.77 -0.69 19.74
C LEU A 171 -11.61 0.74 20.26
N GLU A 172 -10.97 1.60 19.48
CA GLU A 172 -10.81 3.03 19.79
C GLU A 172 -11.87 3.84 19.04
N MET A 173 -12.62 4.68 19.74
CA MET A 173 -13.67 5.51 19.14
C MET A 173 -13.09 6.76 18.48
N LEU A 174 -13.46 7.00 17.22
CA LEU A 174 -13.12 8.20 16.47
C LEU A 174 -14.24 9.24 16.65
N SER A 175 -14.11 10.08 17.68
CA SER A 175 -15.18 10.97 18.16
C SER A 175 -15.17 12.39 17.60
N ASP A 176 -14.00 12.92 17.24
CA ASP A 176 -13.86 14.27 16.67
C ASP A 176 -13.81 14.21 15.15
N ASP A 177 -14.91 14.64 14.53
CA ASP A 177 -15.10 14.62 13.07
C ASP A 177 -14.12 15.48 12.30
N ARG A 178 -13.51 16.46 12.95
CA ARG A 178 -12.57 17.40 12.33
C ARG A 178 -11.18 16.81 12.18
N ARG A 179 -10.86 15.75 12.92
CA ARG A 179 -9.54 15.12 12.84
C ARG A 179 -9.34 14.47 11.49
N SER A 180 -8.11 14.54 11.00
CA SER A 180 -7.72 13.86 9.77
C SER A 180 -7.46 12.37 10.04
N LEU A 181 -7.74 11.53 9.05
CA LEU A 181 -7.59 10.08 9.16
C LEU A 181 -6.15 9.69 9.51
N GLY A 182 -5.17 10.38 8.92
CA GLY A 182 -3.74 10.17 9.19
C GLY A 182 -3.30 10.54 10.61
N GLU A 183 -4.08 11.32 11.37
CA GLU A 183 -3.83 11.59 12.79
C GLU A 183 -4.47 10.55 13.72
N CYS A 184 -5.51 9.87 13.25
CA CYS A 184 -6.36 9.00 14.06
C CYS A 184 -6.11 7.51 13.83
N VAL A 185 -5.73 7.14 12.61
CA VAL A 185 -5.65 5.74 12.17
C VAL A 185 -4.22 5.45 11.72
N THR A 186 -3.55 4.59 12.48
CA THR A 186 -2.20 4.13 12.14
C THR A 186 -2.25 2.97 11.14
N ARG A 187 -1.10 2.65 10.53
CA ARG A 187 -0.99 1.55 9.56
C ARG A 187 -1.32 0.18 10.12
N SER A 188 -1.24 -0.01 11.44
CA SER A 188 -1.63 -1.27 12.08
C SER A 188 -3.14 -1.44 12.22
N ALA A 189 -3.95 -0.51 11.69
CA ALA A 189 -5.40 -0.67 11.66
C ALA A 189 -5.80 -1.91 10.86
N LYS A 190 -6.58 -2.77 11.49
CA LYS A 190 -7.14 -3.99 10.89
C LYS A 190 -8.41 -3.66 10.11
N PHE A 191 -9.32 -2.90 10.72
CA PHE A 191 -10.54 -2.39 10.11
C PHE A 191 -11.03 -1.14 10.83
N ILE A 192 -11.80 -0.32 10.13
CA ILE A 192 -12.53 0.81 10.66
C ILE A 192 -14.02 0.45 10.60
N VAL A 193 -14.69 0.42 11.75
CA VAL A 193 -16.09 -0.01 11.86
C VAL A 193 -17.01 1.18 12.12
N ILE A 194 -18.09 1.28 11.34
CA ILE A 194 -19.21 2.17 11.63
C ILE A 194 -20.31 1.35 12.32
N MET A 195 -20.82 1.88 13.42
CA MET A 195 -21.93 1.31 14.17
C MET A 195 -23.12 2.24 14.07
N GLN A 196 -24.29 1.68 13.76
CA GLN A 196 -25.54 2.43 13.73
C GLN A 196 -26.31 2.18 15.03
N LYS A 197 -26.81 3.25 15.64
CA LYS A 197 -27.73 3.14 16.78
C LYS A 197 -29.07 2.58 16.31
N ASP A 198 -29.60 1.61 17.05
CA ASP A 198 -30.88 1.01 16.69
C ASP A 198 -32.01 2.05 16.77
N ALA A 199 -32.79 2.15 15.69
CA ALA A 199 -33.78 3.21 15.53
C ALA A 199 -34.97 3.07 16.50
N VAL A 200 -35.30 1.85 16.92
CA VAL A 200 -36.47 1.52 17.74
C VAL A 200 -36.10 1.52 19.22
N THR A 201 -35.15 0.67 19.59
CA THR A 201 -34.70 0.48 20.98
C THR A 201 -33.83 1.63 21.48
N LYS A 202 -33.30 2.47 20.57
CA LYS A 202 -32.34 3.55 20.86
C LYS A 202 -31.04 3.05 21.53
N ARG A 203 -30.76 1.74 21.47
CA ARG A 203 -29.55 1.14 22.02
C ARG A 203 -28.43 1.09 20.98
N TRP A 204 -27.20 1.12 21.46
CA TRP A 204 -26.03 0.88 20.64
C TRP A 204 -25.75 -0.62 20.53
N PRO A 205 -25.24 -1.10 19.38
CA PRO A 205 -24.67 -2.44 19.27
C PRO A 205 -23.58 -2.67 20.32
N ASP A 206 -23.45 -3.89 20.82
CA ASP A 206 -22.44 -4.23 21.82
C ASP A 206 -21.05 -4.32 21.17
N VAL A 207 -20.14 -3.47 21.62
CA VAL A 207 -18.75 -3.39 21.13
C VAL A 207 -17.95 -4.63 21.55
N GLU A 208 -18.26 -5.26 22.68
CA GLU A 208 -17.51 -6.42 23.19
C GLU A 208 -17.67 -7.65 22.30
N SER A 209 -18.82 -7.78 21.63
CA SER A 209 -19.10 -8.86 20.68
C SER A 209 -18.23 -8.82 19.41
N LEU A 210 -17.60 -7.68 19.08
CA LEU A 210 -16.64 -7.58 17.97
C LEU A 210 -15.26 -8.16 18.34
N ASN A 211 -14.96 -8.32 19.63
CA ASN A 211 -13.66 -8.80 20.10
C ASN A 211 -13.57 -10.32 20.13
N THR A 212 -14.72 -11.01 20.05
CA THR A 212 -14.83 -12.47 20.19
C THR A 212 -15.00 -13.20 18.86
N SER A 213 -15.16 -12.47 17.75
CA SER A 213 -15.25 -13.07 16.41
C SER A 213 -13.86 -13.39 15.87
N ASP A 214 -13.26 -14.48 16.36
CA ASP A 214 -12.26 -15.20 15.58
C ASP A 214 -12.91 -15.64 14.25
N HIS A 215 -12.33 -15.17 13.15
CA HIS A 215 -12.80 -15.36 11.79
C HIS A 215 -13.03 -16.84 11.46
N LYS A 216 -14.28 -17.27 11.42
CA LYS A 216 -14.67 -18.48 10.69
C LYS A 216 -14.50 -18.14 9.20
N LYS A 217 -13.56 -18.80 8.53
CA LYS A 217 -13.25 -18.64 7.09
C LYS A 217 -14.54 -18.52 6.23
N PRO A 218 -14.52 -17.76 5.13
CA PRO A 218 -15.65 -17.69 4.21
C PRO A 218 -15.98 -19.10 3.70
N SER A 219 -17.23 -19.50 3.97
CA SER A 219 -17.75 -20.81 3.57
C SER A 219 -17.85 -20.86 2.04
N ARG A 220 -16.96 -21.63 1.42
CA ARG A 220 -17.04 -22.01 0.00
C ARG A 220 -18.26 -22.93 -0.16
N ARG A 221 -19.35 -22.41 -0.74
CA ARG A 221 -20.49 -23.24 -1.16
C ARG A 221 -20.02 -24.23 -2.23
N THR A 222 -19.82 -25.49 -1.84
CA THR A 222 -19.86 -26.64 -2.75
C THR A 222 -21.17 -27.37 -2.49
N ALA A 223 -21.98 -27.50 -3.53
CA ALA A 223 -23.22 -28.23 -3.48
C ALA A 223 -22.92 -29.72 -3.28
N ASP A 224 -23.32 -30.27 -2.13
CA ASP A 224 -23.35 -31.71 -1.91
C ASP A 224 -24.52 -32.32 -2.69
N VAL A 225 -24.18 -33.18 -3.65
CA VAL A 225 -25.08 -34.22 -4.14
C VAL A 225 -24.71 -35.51 -3.40
N LYS A 226 -25.64 -35.95 -2.57
CA LYS A 226 -25.67 -37.24 -1.86
C LYS A 226 -25.63 -38.42 -2.84
N PRO A 227 -25.05 -39.56 -2.45
CA PRO A 227 -25.89 -40.75 -2.39
C PRO A 227 -25.70 -41.59 -1.12
N GLU A 228 -26.83 -42.10 -0.64
CA GLU A 228 -26.95 -43.22 0.31
C GLU A 228 -26.42 -44.52 -0.31
N PHE A 229 -25.80 -45.39 0.51
CA PHE A 229 -26.23 -46.78 0.67
C PHE A 229 -25.59 -47.41 1.93
N SER A 230 -26.45 -48.06 2.70
CA SER A 230 -26.18 -48.77 3.97
C SER A 230 -25.52 -50.14 3.75
N VAL A 231 -24.83 -50.69 4.76
CA VAL A 231 -24.96 -52.06 5.29
C VAL A 231 -24.04 -52.27 6.52
N ALA A 232 -24.48 -53.17 7.41
CA ALA A 232 -24.13 -53.33 8.82
C ALA A 232 -22.82 -54.10 9.16
N THR A 233 -22.40 -53.91 10.43
CA THR A 233 -21.51 -54.65 11.36
C THR A 233 -21.50 -56.20 11.24
N PRO A 234 -20.50 -56.97 11.77
CA PRO A 234 -19.94 -56.83 13.14
C PRO A 234 -18.45 -57.19 13.40
N THR A 235 -18.01 -56.84 14.61
CA THR A 235 -16.74 -57.16 15.32
C THR A 235 -16.54 -58.67 15.57
N PRO A 236 -15.30 -59.13 15.87
CA PRO A 236 -15.05 -59.57 17.25
C PRO A 236 -13.63 -59.32 17.85
N SER A 237 -13.65 -59.03 19.16
CA SER A 237 -12.80 -59.51 20.28
C SER A 237 -11.26 -59.61 20.23
N ALA A 238 -10.64 -58.75 21.05
CA ALA A 238 -9.72 -59.01 22.18
C ALA A 238 -8.61 -60.07 22.09
N THR A 239 -7.35 -59.69 22.35
CA THR A 239 -6.59 -60.10 23.56
C THR A 239 -5.30 -59.28 23.79
N LYS A 240 -4.91 -59.23 25.06
CA LYS A 240 -3.81 -58.49 25.71
C LYS A 240 -2.42 -59.09 25.41
N PHE A 241 -1.33 -58.33 25.50
CA PHE A 241 -0.29 -58.46 26.54
C PHE A 241 0.95 -57.56 26.31
N ASP A 242 1.68 -57.45 27.41
CA ASP A 242 2.67 -56.49 27.91
C ASP A 242 4.04 -56.31 27.21
N THR A 243 4.58 -55.09 27.44
CA THR A 243 5.92 -54.74 27.97
C THR A 243 7.20 -55.24 27.27
N SER A 244 8.02 -54.29 26.77
CA SER A 244 9.41 -54.01 27.22
C SER A 244 10.28 -53.35 26.14
N ALA A 245 10.95 -52.25 26.50
CA ALA A 245 12.24 -51.81 25.92
C ALA A 245 13.39 -52.60 26.62
N PRO A 246 14.69 -52.53 26.25
CA PRO A 246 15.38 -51.46 25.49
C PRO A 246 16.59 -51.89 24.59
N SER A 247 17.32 -50.87 24.13
CA SER A 247 18.77 -50.82 23.79
C SER A 247 19.27 -51.01 22.35
N ALA A 248 19.61 -49.85 21.77
CA ALA A 248 20.84 -49.46 21.07
C ALA A 248 21.81 -50.52 20.49
N VAL A 249 22.16 -50.36 19.20
CA VAL A 249 23.50 -50.60 18.63
C VAL A 249 23.81 -49.56 17.53
N THR A 250 25.09 -49.25 17.44
CA THR A 250 25.81 -48.12 16.85
C THR A 250 26.29 -48.33 15.41
N MET A 251 26.42 -47.21 14.67
CA MET A 251 27.29 -46.88 13.50
C MET A 251 27.22 -47.68 12.18
N ILE A 252 27.28 -46.95 11.06
CA ILE A 252 28.45 -46.87 10.15
C ILE A 252 28.15 -45.89 8.98
N LEU A 253 29.08 -44.96 8.74
CA LEU A 253 29.24 -44.11 7.55
C LEU A 253 29.95 -44.91 6.44
N PRO A 254 29.80 -44.55 5.15
CA PRO A 254 30.96 -43.94 4.51
C PRO A 254 30.67 -42.82 3.50
N SER A 255 31.71 -42.01 3.34
CA SER A 255 31.94 -40.92 2.38
C SER A 255 32.24 -41.44 0.96
N SER A 256 31.83 -40.68 -0.06
CA SER A 256 32.69 -40.38 -1.22
C SER A 256 32.15 -39.21 -2.03
N GLY A 257 33.05 -38.27 -2.35
CA GLY A 257 32.79 -37.13 -3.22
C GLY A 257 32.96 -37.44 -4.71
N ALA A 258 32.45 -36.55 -5.55
CA ALA A 258 32.85 -36.43 -6.94
C ALA A 258 32.64 -34.98 -7.42
N THR A 259 33.73 -34.40 -7.94
CA THR A 259 33.83 -33.09 -8.60
C THR A 259 33.48 -33.25 -10.08
N ILE A 260 32.56 -32.44 -10.63
CA ILE A 260 32.42 -32.21 -12.08
C ILE A 260 31.99 -30.76 -12.37
N THR A 261 32.76 -30.07 -13.20
CA THR A 261 32.36 -28.92 -14.05
C THR A 261 33.03 -29.13 -15.43
N PRO A 262 32.75 -28.34 -16.49
CA PRO A 262 31.61 -27.48 -16.81
C PRO A 262 31.04 -27.73 -18.23
N SER A 263 29.85 -27.22 -18.59
CA SER A 263 29.51 -26.98 -20.01
C SER A 263 28.39 -25.95 -20.23
N SER A 264 28.73 -24.97 -21.07
CA SER A 264 27.93 -24.25 -22.08
C SER A 264 26.64 -23.50 -21.69
N VAL A 265 26.70 -22.16 -21.79
CA VAL A 265 25.54 -21.27 -22.01
C VAL A 265 25.70 -20.63 -23.40
N PRO A 266 24.68 -20.68 -24.29
CA PRO A 266 24.73 -19.95 -25.56
C PRO A 266 24.20 -18.52 -25.42
N THR A 267 24.97 -17.58 -25.97
CA THR A 267 24.68 -16.16 -26.16
C THR A 267 23.51 -15.94 -27.12
N ALA A 268 22.41 -15.33 -26.64
CA ALA A 268 21.32 -14.86 -27.50
C ALA A 268 21.60 -13.43 -28.00
N LYS A 269 21.55 -13.27 -29.33
CA LYS A 269 21.71 -12.01 -30.06
C LYS A 269 20.50 -11.09 -29.80
N LEU A 270 20.74 -9.85 -29.39
CA LEU A 270 19.74 -8.79 -29.36
C LEU A 270 19.50 -8.27 -30.79
N VAL A 271 18.26 -8.40 -31.25
CA VAL A 271 17.75 -7.81 -32.49
C VAL A 271 17.50 -6.33 -32.22
N LYS A 272 18.20 -5.44 -32.94
CA LYS A 272 17.87 -4.02 -33.04
C LYS A 272 16.64 -3.88 -33.93
N THR A 273 15.55 -3.36 -33.40
CA THR A 273 14.43 -2.87 -34.20
C THR A 273 14.48 -1.35 -34.19
N GLU A 274 14.81 -0.78 -35.34
CA GLU A 274 14.70 0.65 -35.64
C GLU A 274 13.22 1.05 -35.66
N TYR A 275 12.89 2.17 -35.02
CA TYR A 275 11.75 3.00 -35.43
C TYR A 275 12.15 4.46 -35.34
N CYS A 276 12.53 5.01 -36.49
CA CYS A 276 12.51 6.44 -36.78
C CYS A 276 11.06 6.88 -36.94
N ILE A 277 10.63 7.93 -36.23
CA ILE A 277 9.56 8.80 -36.73
C ILE A 277 10.04 10.24 -36.62
N ASN A 278 10.22 10.84 -37.79
CA ASN A 278 10.48 12.25 -38.04
C ASN A 278 9.30 13.10 -37.56
N PHE A 279 9.59 14.24 -36.93
CA PHE A 279 8.71 15.40 -37.06
C PHE A 279 9.55 16.68 -37.15
N GLN A 280 9.71 17.18 -38.38
CA GLN A 280 10.03 18.57 -38.66
C GLN A 280 8.75 19.39 -38.66
N GLN A 281 8.78 20.55 -38.01
CA GLN A 281 8.00 21.76 -38.34
C GLN A 281 8.61 22.90 -37.51
N THR A 282 9.51 23.72 -38.05
CA THR A 282 9.25 24.97 -38.80
C THR A 282 8.33 25.94 -38.05
N PHE A 283 8.91 26.93 -37.35
CA PHE A 283 8.31 28.27 -37.25
C PHE A 283 9.43 29.33 -37.20
N GLN A 284 9.60 30.01 -38.33
CA GLN A 284 10.13 31.35 -38.48
C GLN A 284 8.94 32.29 -38.48
N VAL A 285 8.84 33.26 -37.56
CA VAL A 285 8.24 34.58 -37.83
C VAL A 285 8.79 35.60 -36.82
N GLN A 286 9.48 36.61 -37.39
CA GLN A 286 9.78 38.00 -36.95
C GLN A 286 10.24 38.31 -35.53
#